data_AF-A0A8C4VX00-F1
#
_entry.id   AF-A0A8C4VX00-F1
#
_cell.length_a   1.000
_cell.length_b   1.000
_cell.length_c   1.000
_cell.angle_alpha   90.00
_cell.angle_beta   90.00
_cell.angle_gamma   90.00
#
_symmetry.space_group_name_H-M   'P 1'
#
loop_
_entity.id
_entity.type
_entity.pdbx_description
1 polymer ?
#
loop_
_entity_poly.entity_id
_entity_poly.type
_entity_poly.pdbx_seq_one_letter_code
_entity_poly.pdbx_strand_id
1 'polypeptide(L)'
;MAGHSEPLRPVKSTRKRRTQGDKDRAFSQYIYLREVGLISAVSLIAGTMIGSGIFMSPEWVLYHMGSPAGALIIWTACGLLVMFGALSYAELGTIIKESGGDYIYILRNFGSLPAFLFAYTSIIVVRPASMAGVSLSFAEYAVAPFYQGCSTPQVVVKCTAASCILLLTIINCLNVRLATAIMNIFTVAKLLVLLVIVIGGVVLLINGHTQSFQDAFQNTTAGIGPVGAAFYQGLWSYDGWNNLNFVTEELRKPEVNLPKAMMIAIPLVTCLYLLVNMSYFAALTPAELLSSGAVAISWGNKVLGSWVWVISLSVALSSFGSANGTFFSGGRVCYIASREGHMPDILSMAHVRCLTPSPALIFTSAIALIMIIPGNFITFFFFFGSFTAWLFYGTTIAGLLYLKIKKPELPRPYKVPIIIPIIVLIASVYLVLAPVIDQPQMKFLYVILFILSGIIVYFPLVHYKRHPQFLQRVTLHLQLLLEVAPTAKNTN
;
A
#
# COMPACT_ATOMS: atom_id res chain seq x y z
N MET A 1 -29.24 -44.16 66.55
CA MET A 1 -29.73 -43.82 65.20
C MET A 1 -29.59 -42.32 65.03
N ALA A 2 -28.51 -41.89 64.39
CA ALA A 2 -28.18 -40.49 64.16
C ALA A 2 -28.81 -40.02 62.84
N GLY A 3 -29.56 -38.92 62.87
CA GLY A 3 -30.07 -38.24 61.69
C GLY A 3 -29.37 -36.89 61.53
N HIS A 4 -28.42 -36.81 60.60
CA HIS A 4 -27.77 -35.57 60.19
C HIS A 4 -28.57 -34.92 59.05
N SER A 5 -28.98 -33.67 59.24
CA SER A 5 -29.52 -32.77 58.22
C SER A 5 -28.36 -32.13 57.42
N GLU A 6 -28.27 -32.42 56.12
CA GLU A 6 -27.39 -31.71 55.17
C GLU A 6 -27.96 -30.33 54.78
N PRO A 7 -27.12 -29.28 54.60
CA PRO A 7 -27.54 -28.01 54.02
C PRO A 7 -27.53 -28.03 52.47
N LEU A 8 -28.53 -27.38 51.88
CA LEU A 8 -28.69 -27.14 50.44
C LEU A 8 -27.43 -26.49 49.82
N ARG A 9 -26.85 -27.13 48.80
CA ARG A 9 -25.80 -26.55 47.95
C ARG A 9 -26.39 -25.53 46.96
N PRO A 10 -25.73 -24.39 46.69
CA PRO A 10 -26.17 -23.46 45.67
C PRO A 10 -25.94 -24.05 44.27
N VAL A 11 -27.01 -24.11 43.46
CA VAL A 11 -26.97 -24.48 42.04
C VAL A 11 -26.11 -23.45 41.31
N LYS A 12 -24.90 -23.85 40.92
CA LYS A 12 -23.96 -23.03 40.14
C LYS A 12 -24.58 -22.62 38.81
N SER A 13 -24.39 -21.34 38.46
CA SER A 13 -24.83 -20.64 37.25
C SER A 13 -24.11 -21.06 35.95
N THR A 14 -23.84 -22.35 35.77
CA THR A 14 -23.04 -22.88 34.65
C THR A 14 -23.72 -22.80 33.28
N ARG A 15 -25.05 -22.57 33.22
CA ARG A 15 -25.81 -22.55 31.95
C ARG A 15 -25.83 -21.18 31.25
N LYS A 16 -25.62 -20.08 31.98
CA LYS A 16 -25.59 -18.71 31.41
C LYS A 16 -24.22 -18.31 30.83
N ARG A 17 -23.12 -18.90 31.31
CA ARG A 17 -21.77 -18.64 30.76
C ARG A 17 -21.48 -19.34 29.43
N ARG A 18 -22.03 -20.55 29.22
CA ARG A 18 -21.85 -21.28 27.94
C ARG A 18 -22.56 -20.64 26.76
N THR A 19 -23.73 -20.05 26.98
CA THR A 19 -24.53 -19.41 25.91
C THR A 19 -24.04 -18.03 25.51
N GLN A 20 -23.42 -17.27 26.43
CA GLN A 20 -22.78 -16.00 26.12
C GLN A 20 -21.46 -16.23 25.37
N GLY A 21 -20.62 -17.17 25.82
CA GLY A 21 -19.35 -17.49 25.15
C GLY A 21 -19.50 -18.07 23.73
N ASP A 22 -20.57 -18.85 23.47
CA ASP A 22 -20.87 -19.32 22.11
C ASP A 22 -21.50 -18.23 21.23
N LYS A 23 -22.28 -17.30 21.81
CA LYS A 23 -22.79 -16.14 21.07
C LYS A 23 -21.70 -15.14 20.76
N ASP A 24 -20.78 -14.88 21.68
CA ASP A 24 -19.63 -14.00 21.48
C ASP A 24 -18.63 -14.64 20.50
N ARG A 25 -18.44 -15.97 20.54
CA ARG A 25 -17.71 -16.70 19.49
C ARG A 25 -18.41 -16.63 18.14
N ALA A 26 -19.72 -16.83 18.09
CA ALA A 26 -20.48 -16.70 16.85
C ALA A 26 -20.38 -15.27 16.32
N PHE A 27 -20.52 -14.25 17.16
CA PHE A 27 -20.42 -12.83 16.78
C PHE A 27 -19.00 -12.44 16.33
N SER A 28 -17.95 -12.89 17.03
CA SER A 28 -16.55 -12.76 16.59
C SER A 28 -16.26 -13.53 15.29
N GLN A 29 -16.95 -14.65 15.06
CA GLN A 29 -16.84 -15.44 13.84
C GLN A 29 -17.63 -14.83 12.66
N TYR A 30 -18.65 -14.01 12.93
CA TYR A 30 -19.42 -13.28 11.91
C TYR A 30 -18.71 -12.03 11.38
N ILE A 31 -17.83 -11.38 12.16
CA ILE A 31 -17.11 -10.16 11.73
C ILE A 31 -15.92 -10.47 10.82
N TYR A 32 -15.35 -11.67 10.89
CA TYR A 32 -14.25 -12.12 10.03
C TYR A 32 -14.59 -13.44 9.34
N LEU A 33 -15.66 -13.44 8.54
CA LEU A 33 -15.78 -14.46 7.50
C LEU A 33 -14.55 -14.32 6.60
N ARG A 34 -13.74 -15.37 6.51
CA ARG A 34 -12.57 -15.42 5.63
C ARG A 34 -13.02 -15.31 4.18
N GLU A 35 -13.17 -14.09 3.69
CA GLU A 35 -13.75 -13.77 2.37
C GLU A 35 -12.69 -13.71 1.26
N VAL A 36 -11.41 -13.53 1.60
CA VAL A 36 -10.36 -13.38 0.59
C VAL A 36 -9.81 -14.76 0.20
N GLY A 37 -10.23 -15.26 -0.96
CA GLY A 37 -9.65 -16.44 -1.61
C GLY A 37 -8.32 -16.14 -2.33
N LEU A 38 -7.69 -17.16 -2.91
CA LEU A 38 -6.41 -17.02 -3.62
C LEU A 38 -6.51 -16.05 -4.81
N ILE A 39 -7.57 -16.14 -5.61
CA ILE A 39 -7.77 -15.25 -6.79
C ILE A 39 -7.92 -13.81 -6.31
N SER A 40 -8.78 -13.55 -5.33
CA SER A 40 -8.93 -12.21 -4.75
C SER A 40 -7.64 -11.69 -4.12
N ALA A 41 -6.82 -12.56 -3.51
CA ALA A 41 -5.52 -12.19 -2.97
C ALA A 41 -4.52 -11.78 -4.07
N VAL A 42 -4.46 -12.54 -5.17
CA VAL A 42 -3.66 -12.19 -6.35
C VAL A 42 -4.16 -10.89 -6.97
N SER A 43 -5.48 -10.72 -7.11
CA SER A 43 -6.10 -9.49 -7.64
C SER A 43 -5.88 -8.27 -6.74
N LEU A 44 -5.82 -8.45 -5.41
CA LEU A 44 -5.51 -7.38 -4.46
C LEU A 44 -4.04 -6.93 -4.62
N ILE A 45 -3.09 -7.87 -4.70
CA ILE A 45 -1.68 -7.54 -4.92
C ILE A 45 -1.50 -6.89 -6.31
N ALA A 46 -1.90 -7.59 -7.37
CA ALA A 46 -1.72 -7.08 -8.73
C ALA A 46 -2.49 -5.79 -8.99
N GLY A 47 -3.71 -5.65 -8.45
CA GLY A 47 -4.56 -4.48 -8.64
C GLY A 47 -4.12 -3.23 -7.89
N THR A 48 -3.43 -3.42 -6.75
CA THR A 48 -2.81 -2.30 -6.02
C THR A 48 -1.49 -1.88 -6.66
N MET A 49 -0.64 -2.85 -7.03
CA MET A 49 0.64 -2.60 -7.70
C MET A 49 0.45 -1.96 -9.08
N ILE A 50 -0.43 -2.53 -9.92
CA ILE A 50 -0.76 -1.95 -11.23
C ILE A 50 -1.64 -0.72 -11.00
N GLY A 51 -0.98 0.42 -10.82
CA GLY A 51 -1.59 1.72 -10.60
C GLY A 51 -1.21 2.73 -11.67
N SER A 52 -1.11 4.00 -11.27
CA SER A 52 -0.65 5.09 -12.13
C SER A 52 0.86 5.06 -12.40
N GLY A 53 1.62 4.35 -11.56
CA GLY A 53 3.08 4.28 -11.62
C GLY A 53 3.63 3.88 -12.98
N ILE A 54 3.16 2.78 -13.56
CA ILE A 54 3.66 2.28 -14.85
C ILE A 54 3.45 3.25 -16.02
N PHE A 55 2.57 4.22 -15.88
CA PHE A 55 2.29 5.23 -16.92
C PHE A 55 3.12 6.51 -16.75
N MET A 56 3.73 6.74 -15.58
CA MET A 56 4.52 7.95 -15.27
C MET A 56 6.00 7.65 -14.97
N SER A 57 6.29 6.59 -14.20
CA SER A 57 7.65 6.21 -13.83
C SER A 57 8.60 5.96 -15.01
N PRO A 58 8.19 5.43 -16.19
CA PRO A 58 9.11 5.20 -17.30
C PRO A 58 9.92 6.44 -17.72
N GLU A 59 9.28 7.62 -17.74
CA GLU A 59 9.94 8.89 -18.05
C GLU A 59 11.05 9.20 -17.07
N TRP A 60 10.73 9.14 -15.78
CA TRP A 60 11.69 9.45 -14.72
C TRP A 60 12.79 8.39 -14.59
N VAL A 61 12.48 7.11 -14.79
CA VAL A 61 13.51 6.06 -14.78
C VAL A 61 14.48 6.25 -15.95
N LEU A 62 13.97 6.57 -17.15
CA LEU A 62 14.82 6.87 -18.30
C LEU A 62 15.65 8.13 -18.07
N TYR A 63 15.08 9.18 -17.49
CA TYR A 63 15.78 10.43 -17.19
C TYR A 63 17.03 10.21 -16.33
N HIS A 64 16.93 9.36 -15.30
CA HIS A 64 18.04 9.09 -14.40
C HIS A 64 19.06 8.08 -14.97
N MET A 65 18.59 7.08 -15.74
CA MET A 65 19.48 6.06 -16.30
C MET A 65 20.16 6.49 -17.61
N GLY A 66 19.57 7.41 -18.36
CA GLY A 66 20.08 7.94 -19.62
C GLY A 66 19.95 7.00 -20.83
N SER A 67 19.69 5.70 -20.61
CA SER A 67 19.62 4.69 -21.67
C SER A 67 18.41 3.74 -21.52
N PRO A 68 17.83 3.24 -22.63
CA PRO A 68 16.75 2.27 -22.60
C PRO A 68 17.11 0.95 -21.91
N ALA A 69 18.31 0.40 -22.16
CA ALA A 69 18.74 -0.84 -21.51
C ALA A 69 18.95 -0.64 -20.00
N GLY A 70 19.54 0.48 -19.59
CA GLY A 70 19.69 0.84 -18.17
C GLY A 70 18.33 0.92 -17.47
N ALA A 71 17.33 1.54 -18.12
CA ALA A 71 15.97 1.58 -17.59
C ALA A 71 15.35 0.19 -17.41
N LEU A 72 15.47 -0.71 -18.40
CA LEU A 72 14.96 -2.09 -18.31
C LEU A 72 15.64 -2.91 -17.21
N ILE A 73 16.95 -2.71 -17.00
CA ILE A 73 17.69 -3.34 -15.88
C ILE A 73 17.12 -2.87 -14.54
N ILE A 74 16.86 -1.57 -14.38
CA ILE A 74 16.24 -1.03 -13.15
C ILE A 74 14.86 -1.63 -12.92
N TRP A 75 14.00 -1.72 -13.95
CA TRP A 75 12.68 -2.34 -13.83
C TRP A 75 12.77 -3.81 -13.39
N THR A 76 13.72 -4.56 -13.93
CA THR A 76 13.97 -5.95 -13.56
C THR A 76 14.48 -6.06 -12.12
N ALA A 77 15.45 -5.23 -11.75
CA ALA A 77 16.03 -5.20 -10.41
C ALA A 77 14.99 -4.79 -9.35
N CYS A 78 14.10 -3.83 -9.65
CA CYS A 78 12.98 -3.46 -8.79
C CYS A 78 12.03 -4.64 -8.57
N GLY A 79 11.64 -5.35 -9.64
CA GLY A 79 10.76 -6.53 -9.54
C GLY A 79 11.39 -7.66 -8.71
N LEU A 80 12.68 -7.93 -8.89
CA LEU A 80 13.42 -8.91 -8.10
C LEU A 80 13.51 -8.51 -6.62
N LEU A 81 13.82 -7.25 -6.34
CA LEU A 81 13.90 -6.73 -4.97
C LEU A 81 12.55 -6.83 -4.26
N VAL A 82 11.47 -6.47 -4.96
CA VAL A 82 10.09 -6.58 -4.45
C VAL A 82 9.70 -8.03 -4.22
N MET A 83 10.09 -8.96 -5.10
CA MET A 83 9.88 -10.39 -4.86
C MET A 83 10.61 -10.86 -3.60
N PHE A 84 11.89 -10.52 -3.43
CA PHE A 84 12.65 -10.88 -2.24
C PHE A 84 12.05 -10.29 -0.95
N GLY A 85 11.59 -9.03 -1.01
CA GLY A 85 10.84 -8.39 0.07
C GLY A 85 9.56 -9.13 0.39
N ALA A 86 8.73 -9.43 -0.61
CA ALA A 86 7.46 -10.11 -0.45
C ALA A 86 7.61 -11.54 0.11
N LEU A 87 8.59 -12.32 -0.35
CA LEU A 87 8.85 -13.65 0.22
C LEU A 87 9.23 -13.55 1.71
N SER A 88 10.04 -12.56 2.07
CA SER A 88 10.42 -12.31 3.47
C SER A 88 9.20 -11.92 4.31
N TYR A 89 8.31 -11.10 3.76
CA TYR A 89 7.04 -10.71 4.39
C TYR A 89 6.06 -11.88 4.49
N ALA A 90 6.07 -12.81 3.54
CA ALA A 90 5.28 -14.02 3.62
C ALA A 90 5.68 -14.85 4.84
N GLU A 91 6.98 -15.05 5.09
CA GLU A 91 7.43 -15.76 6.29
C GLU A 91 6.95 -15.05 7.57
N LEU A 92 7.12 -13.72 7.68
CA LEU A 92 6.60 -12.95 8.81
C LEU A 92 5.09 -13.09 8.99
N GLY A 93 4.31 -12.97 7.93
CA GLY A 93 2.84 -13.10 7.97
C GLY A 93 2.36 -14.51 8.26
N THR A 94 3.17 -15.55 8.00
CA THR A 94 2.85 -16.92 8.43
C THR A 94 3.18 -17.20 9.90
N ILE A 95 4.16 -16.49 10.48
CA ILE A 95 4.52 -16.59 11.90
C ILE A 95 3.56 -15.75 12.75
N ILE A 96 3.35 -14.49 12.37
CA ILE A 96 2.53 -13.51 13.08
C ILE A 96 1.23 -13.33 12.29
N LYS A 97 0.22 -14.15 12.61
CA LYS A 97 -1.07 -14.22 11.90
C LYS A 97 -2.08 -13.16 12.36
N GLU A 98 -1.58 -11.97 12.62
CA GLU A 98 -2.37 -10.81 13.04
C GLU A 98 -2.46 -9.82 11.87
N SER A 99 -3.59 -9.15 11.74
CA SER A 99 -3.75 -8.09 10.74
C SER A 99 -2.93 -6.87 11.15
N GLY A 100 -2.59 -5.99 10.20
CA GLY A 100 -1.87 -4.73 10.46
C GLY A 100 -0.47 -4.66 9.87
N GLY A 101 -0.01 -5.73 9.21
CA GLY A 101 1.22 -5.73 8.42
C GLY A 101 2.43 -5.25 9.21
N ASP A 102 3.14 -4.27 8.65
CA ASP A 102 4.36 -3.69 9.22
C ASP A 102 4.22 -3.26 10.68
N TYR A 103 3.09 -2.64 11.03
CA TYR A 103 2.83 -2.16 12.39
C TYR A 103 2.95 -3.29 13.42
N ILE A 104 2.28 -4.42 13.15
CA ILE A 104 2.26 -5.55 14.07
C ILE A 104 3.59 -6.30 14.05
N TYR A 105 4.25 -6.43 12.90
CA TYR A 105 5.57 -7.06 12.84
C TYR A 105 6.59 -6.29 13.67
N ILE A 106 6.57 -4.95 13.60
CA ILE A 106 7.43 -4.11 14.42
C ILE A 106 7.03 -4.19 15.91
N LEU A 107 5.73 -4.16 16.22
CA LEU A 107 5.21 -4.24 17.59
C LEU A 107 5.65 -5.52 18.31
N ARG A 108 5.54 -6.68 17.64
CA ARG A 108 5.88 -7.99 18.23
C ARG A 108 7.38 -8.23 18.34
N ASN A 109 8.20 -7.59 17.49
CA ASN A 109 9.65 -7.80 17.47
C ASN A 109 10.42 -6.78 18.30
N PHE A 110 10.07 -5.49 18.20
CA PHE A 110 10.82 -4.37 18.79
C PHE A 110 10.04 -3.61 19.87
N GLY A 111 8.77 -3.92 20.09
CA GLY A 111 7.93 -3.31 21.12
C GLY A 111 7.16 -2.07 20.68
N SER A 112 6.59 -1.36 21.65
CA SER A 112 5.56 -0.34 21.41
C SER A 112 6.10 0.96 20.80
N LEU A 113 7.28 1.44 21.21
CA LEU A 113 7.82 2.72 20.72
C LEU A 113 8.10 2.69 19.20
N PRO A 114 8.88 1.75 18.63
CA PRO A 114 9.10 1.71 17.18
C PRO A 114 7.81 1.49 16.39
N ALA A 115 6.89 0.69 16.92
CA ALA A 115 5.58 0.46 16.30
C ALA A 115 4.71 1.73 16.29
N PHE A 116 4.75 2.54 17.36
CA PHE A 116 4.09 3.82 17.40
C PHE A 116 4.68 4.80 16.38
N LEU A 117 6.01 4.88 16.25
CA LEU A 117 6.66 5.74 15.26
C LEU A 117 6.26 5.35 13.83
N PHE A 118 6.16 4.05 13.54
CA PHE A 118 5.62 3.56 12.29
C PHE A 118 4.17 4.00 12.08
N ALA A 119 3.29 3.77 13.06
CA ALA A 119 1.87 4.11 12.96
C ALA A 119 1.66 5.61 12.78
N TYR A 120 2.33 6.43 13.59
CA TYR A 120 2.30 7.89 13.52
C TYR A 120 2.70 8.40 12.14
N THR A 121 3.85 7.95 11.64
CA THR A 121 4.37 8.37 10.33
C THR A 121 3.48 7.89 9.18
N SER A 122 3.03 6.63 9.25
CA SER A 122 2.24 6.02 8.19
C SER A 122 0.83 6.59 8.08
N ILE A 123 0.16 6.80 9.21
CA ILE A 123 -1.24 7.26 9.25
C ILE A 123 -1.33 8.76 8.95
N ILE A 124 -0.40 9.57 9.46
CA ILE A 124 -0.46 11.03 9.29
C ILE A 124 0.13 11.47 7.95
N VAL A 125 1.17 10.80 7.44
CA VAL A 125 1.89 11.26 6.24
C VAL A 125 1.81 10.27 5.09
N VAL A 126 2.37 9.07 5.25
CA VAL A 126 2.65 8.18 4.11
C VAL A 126 1.38 7.72 3.39
N ARG A 127 0.38 7.22 4.13
CA ARG A 127 -0.87 6.70 3.53
C ARG A 127 -1.73 7.81 2.92
N PRO A 128 -1.98 8.94 3.60
CA PRO A 128 -2.69 10.06 2.98
C PRO A 128 -1.97 10.64 1.76
N ALA A 129 -0.64 10.73 1.79
CA ALA A 129 0.15 11.22 0.65
C ALA A 129 0.05 10.30 -0.57
N SER A 130 0.17 8.98 -0.37
CA SER A 130 -0.01 7.99 -1.44
C SER A 130 -1.42 8.08 -2.03
N MET A 131 -2.45 8.20 -1.18
CA MET A 131 -3.83 8.36 -1.63
C MET A 131 -4.05 9.65 -2.43
N ALA A 132 -3.54 10.79 -1.95
CA ALA A 132 -3.61 12.07 -2.65
C ALA A 132 -2.90 12.00 -4.01
N GLY A 133 -1.70 11.41 -4.04
CA GLY A 133 -0.90 11.27 -5.24
C GLY A 133 -1.53 10.41 -6.33
N VAL A 134 -2.06 9.24 -5.98
CA VAL A 134 -2.79 8.38 -6.93
C VAL A 134 -4.09 9.05 -7.39
N SER A 135 -4.79 9.78 -6.51
CA SER A 135 -6.02 10.50 -6.87
C SER A 135 -5.77 11.70 -7.79
N LEU A 136 -4.62 12.38 -7.65
CA LEU A 136 -4.18 13.41 -8.58
C LEU A 136 -3.81 12.82 -9.93
N SER A 137 -3.10 11.68 -9.94
CA SER A 137 -2.82 10.95 -11.18
C SER A 137 -4.12 10.60 -11.89
N PHE A 138 -5.10 10.06 -11.16
CA PHE A 138 -6.44 9.80 -11.70
C PHE A 138 -7.05 11.06 -12.35
N ALA A 139 -7.00 12.19 -11.65
CA ALA A 139 -7.59 13.43 -12.13
C ALA A 139 -6.89 13.98 -13.39
N GLU A 140 -5.56 13.92 -13.46
CA GLU A 140 -4.80 14.35 -14.63
C GLU A 140 -5.22 13.56 -15.88
N TYR A 141 -5.27 12.23 -15.77
CA TYR A 141 -5.66 11.37 -16.89
C TYR A 141 -7.16 11.44 -17.21
N ALA A 142 -8.03 11.66 -16.22
CA ALA A 142 -9.47 11.78 -16.43
C ALA A 142 -9.85 13.12 -17.11
N VAL A 143 -9.11 14.19 -16.81
CA VAL A 143 -9.40 15.54 -17.32
C VAL A 143 -8.67 15.82 -18.64
N ALA A 144 -7.53 15.18 -18.90
CA ALA A 144 -6.71 15.40 -20.09
C ALA A 144 -7.49 15.38 -21.44
N PRO A 145 -8.45 14.46 -21.69
CA PRO A 145 -9.20 14.44 -22.94
C PRO A 145 -10.04 15.69 -23.20
N PHE A 146 -10.44 16.41 -22.16
CA PHE A 146 -11.29 17.61 -22.27
C PHE A 146 -10.49 18.89 -22.55
N TYR A 147 -9.17 18.85 -22.40
CA TYR A 147 -8.27 20.00 -22.55
C TYR A 147 -7.16 19.71 -23.57
N GLN A 148 -7.53 19.23 -24.76
CA GLN A 148 -6.56 18.97 -25.82
C GLN A 148 -5.86 20.26 -26.26
N GLY A 149 -4.54 20.32 -26.13
CA GLY A 149 -3.72 21.47 -26.56
C GLY A 149 -3.60 22.62 -25.56
N CYS A 150 -4.21 22.52 -24.38
CA CYS A 150 -4.11 23.51 -23.31
C CYS A 150 -3.59 22.87 -22.02
N SER A 151 -2.95 23.66 -21.15
CA SER A 151 -2.63 23.20 -19.80
C SER A 151 -3.91 23.01 -18.98
N THR A 152 -4.04 21.85 -18.33
CA THR A 152 -5.20 21.56 -17.48
C THR A 152 -5.21 22.50 -16.27
N PRO A 153 -6.32 23.22 -16.02
CA PRO A 153 -6.40 24.09 -14.84
C PRO A 153 -6.23 23.26 -13.56
N GLN A 154 -5.26 23.64 -12.74
CA GLN A 154 -4.92 22.93 -11.49
C GLN A 154 -6.10 22.80 -10.52
N VAL A 155 -7.03 23.77 -10.53
CA VAL A 155 -8.24 23.71 -9.72
C VAL A 155 -9.14 22.55 -10.14
N VAL A 156 -9.31 22.32 -11.45
CA VAL A 156 -10.16 21.23 -11.97
C VAL A 156 -9.56 19.86 -11.63
N VAL A 157 -8.24 19.72 -11.76
CA VAL A 157 -7.52 18.50 -11.36
C VAL A 157 -7.71 18.24 -9.86
N LYS A 158 -7.49 19.25 -9.01
CA LYS A 158 -7.64 19.11 -7.55
C LYS A 158 -9.08 18.80 -7.12
N CYS A 159 -10.07 19.46 -7.70
CA CYS A 159 -11.48 19.17 -7.44
C CYS A 159 -11.85 17.74 -7.85
N THR A 160 -11.39 17.30 -9.02
CA THR A 160 -11.62 15.93 -9.52
C THR A 160 -10.96 14.88 -8.62
N ALA A 161 -9.73 15.14 -8.17
CA ALA A 161 -9.03 14.27 -7.21
C ALA A 161 -9.75 14.21 -5.86
N ALA A 162 -10.22 15.34 -5.34
CA ALA A 162 -11.00 15.40 -4.10
C ALA A 162 -12.32 14.63 -4.22
N SER A 163 -13.04 14.78 -5.34
CA SER A 163 -14.25 14.01 -5.64
C SER A 163 -13.98 12.51 -5.69
N CYS A 164 -12.84 12.09 -6.26
CA CYS A 164 -12.40 10.69 -6.28
C CYS A 164 -12.21 10.14 -4.85
N ILE A 165 -11.50 10.85 -3.98
CA ILE A 165 -11.29 10.45 -2.58
C ILE A 165 -12.62 10.34 -1.84
N LEU A 166 -13.50 11.34 -1.98
CA LEU A 166 -14.82 11.33 -1.33
C LEU A 166 -15.67 10.14 -1.80
N LEU A 167 -15.70 9.88 -3.11
CA LEU A 167 -16.43 8.74 -3.68
C LEU A 167 -15.89 7.40 -3.14
N LEU A 168 -14.58 7.22 -3.13
CA LEU A 168 -13.94 6.03 -2.58
C LEU A 168 -14.24 5.86 -1.09
N THR A 169 -14.24 6.96 -0.33
CA THR A 169 -14.59 6.97 1.10
C THR A 169 -16.03 6.48 1.30
N ILE A 170 -16.98 7.02 0.53
CA ILE A 170 -18.39 6.62 0.62
C ILE A 170 -18.55 5.13 0.29
N ILE A 171 -17.96 4.66 -0.81
CA ILE A 171 -18.05 3.26 -1.24
C ILE A 171 -17.49 2.32 -0.16
N ASN A 172 -16.31 2.62 0.37
CA ASN A 172 -15.65 1.79 1.38
C ASN A 172 -16.33 1.84 2.75
N CYS A 173 -16.97 2.96 3.12
CA CYS A 173 -17.74 3.06 4.34
C CYS A 173 -19.07 2.28 4.26
N LEU A 174 -19.74 2.27 3.10
CA LEU A 174 -21.05 1.64 2.95
C LEU A 174 -20.96 0.11 2.79
N ASN A 175 -20.08 -0.38 1.92
CA ASN A 175 -20.01 -1.81 1.60
C ASN A 175 -18.62 -2.25 1.12
N VAL A 176 -17.88 -2.94 1.99
CA VAL A 176 -16.54 -3.49 1.67
C VAL A 176 -16.58 -4.51 0.53
N ARG A 177 -17.64 -5.32 0.42
CA ARG A 177 -17.75 -6.31 -0.66
C ARG A 177 -17.90 -5.64 -2.01
N LEU A 178 -18.68 -4.55 -2.08
CA LEU A 178 -18.79 -3.74 -3.29
C LEU A 178 -17.42 -3.11 -3.63
N ALA A 179 -16.73 -2.52 -2.67
CA ALA A 179 -15.39 -1.96 -2.88
C ALA A 179 -14.41 -3.01 -3.43
N THR A 180 -14.44 -4.24 -2.89
CA THR A 180 -13.60 -5.35 -3.33
C THR A 180 -14.00 -5.85 -4.73
N ALA A 181 -15.29 -5.92 -5.04
CA ALA A 181 -15.78 -6.30 -6.37
C ALA A 181 -15.37 -5.28 -7.45
N ILE A 182 -15.53 -3.99 -7.17
CA ILE A 182 -15.10 -2.89 -8.03
C ILE A 182 -13.59 -2.99 -8.30
N MET A 183 -12.79 -3.23 -7.25
CA MET A 183 -11.35 -3.44 -7.40
C MET A 183 -11.04 -4.59 -8.35
N ASN A 184 -11.66 -5.76 -8.18
CA ASN A 184 -11.40 -6.93 -9.02
C ASN A 184 -11.73 -6.66 -10.50
N ILE A 185 -12.87 -6.02 -10.77
CA ILE A 185 -13.27 -5.63 -12.13
C ILE A 185 -12.22 -4.70 -12.74
N PHE A 186 -11.80 -3.67 -12.00
CA PHE A 186 -10.78 -2.76 -12.50
C PHE A 186 -9.42 -3.43 -12.68
N THR A 187 -9.02 -4.36 -11.82
CA THR A 187 -7.77 -5.12 -12.02
C THR A 187 -7.80 -5.88 -13.34
N VAL A 188 -8.91 -6.55 -13.68
CA VAL A 188 -9.04 -7.24 -14.98
C VAL A 188 -8.98 -6.24 -16.14
N ALA A 189 -9.70 -5.12 -16.04
CA ALA A 189 -9.68 -4.08 -17.07
C ALA A 189 -8.28 -3.50 -17.31
N LYS A 190 -7.52 -3.25 -16.23
CA LYS A 190 -6.13 -2.78 -16.31
C LYS A 190 -5.22 -3.78 -17.01
N LEU A 191 -5.34 -5.06 -16.69
CA LEU A 191 -4.55 -6.11 -17.33
C LEU A 191 -4.81 -6.17 -18.84
N LEU A 192 -6.07 -6.05 -19.27
CA LEU A 192 -6.42 -6.01 -20.69
C LEU A 192 -5.76 -4.82 -21.40
N VAL A 193 -5.72 -3.65 -20.77
CA VAL A 193 -5.12 -2.44 -21.35
C VAL A 193 -3.62 -2.58 -21.46
N LEU A 194 -2.95 -3.10 -20.42
CA LEU A 194 -1.52 -3.40 -20.52
C LEU A 194 -1.24 -4.42 -21.62
N LEU A 195 -2.09 -5.44 -21.78
CA LEU A 195 -1.96 -6.40 -22.89
C LEU A 195 -2.10 -5.73 -24.25
N VAL A 196 -3.02 -4.77 -24.43
CA VAL A 196 -3.12 -3.98 -25.67
C VAL A 196 -1.81 -3.21 -25.95
N ILE A 197 -1.22 -2.59 -24.93
CA ILE A 197 0.06 -1.89 -25.06
C ILE A 197 1.17 -2.86 -25.45
N VAL A 198 1.24 -4.03 -24.79
CA VAL A 198 2.23 -5.07 -25.08
C VAL A 198 2.08 -5.58 -26.51
N ILE A 199 0.86 -5.93 -26.94
CA ILE A 199 0.60 -6.44 -28.30
C ILE A 199 0.96 -5.38 -29.34
N GLY A 200 0.58 -4.12 -29.14
CA GLY A 200 0.96 -3.03 -30.04
C GLY A 200 2.47 -2.87 -30.17
N GLY A 201 3.21 -2.99 -29.06
CA GLY A 201 4.68 -2.98 -29.06
C GLY A 201 5.29 -4.15 -29.82
N VAL A 202 4.76 -5.37 -29.62
CA VAL A 202 5.23 -6.58 -30.33
C VAL A 202 5.02 -6.43 -31.84
N VAL A 203 3.86 -5.91 -32.27
CA VAL A 203 3.60 -5.65 -33.70
C VAL A 203 4.59 -4.64 -34.28
N LEU A 204 4.90 -3.56 -33.57
CA LEU A 204 5.90 -2.58 -34.00
C LEU A 204 7.31 -3.19 -34.13
N LEU A 205 7.69 -4.05 -33.19
CA LEU A 205 8.97 -4.76 -33.22
C LEU A 205 9.06 -5.72 -34.41
N ILE A 206 7.98 -6.46 -34.71
CA ILE A 206 7.89 -7.35 -35.88
C ILE A 206 8.02 -6.54 -37.18
N ASN A 207 7.45 -5.34 -37.21
CA ASN A 207 7.56 -4.41 -38.34
C ASN A 207 8.93 -3.72 -38.46
N GLY A 208 9.92 -4.08 -37.63
CA GLY A 208 11.29 -3.60 -37.73
C GLY A 208 11.60 -2.31 -36.97
N HIS A 209 10.72 -1.82 -36.08
CA HIS A 209 10.96 -0.62 -35.27
C HIS A 209 11.87 -0.92 -34.07
N THR A 210 13.14 -1.26 -34.34
CA THR A 210 14.13 -1.63 -33.32
C THR A 210 15.18 -0.55 -33.06
N GLN A 211 14.99 0.67 -33.61
CA GLN A 211 15.97 1.76 -33.58
C GLN A 211 16.42 2.09 -32.15
N SER A 212 15.50 2.17 -31.19
CA SER A 212 15.81 2.44 -29.77
C SER A 212 16.59 1.32 -29.07
N PHE A 213 16.76 0.16 -29.70
CA PHE A 213 17.47 -1.01 -29.16
C PHE A 213 18.85 -1.23 -29.79
N GLN A 214 19.20 -0.53 -30.88
CA GLN A 214 20.48 -0.73 -31.58
C GLN A 214 21.68 -0.25 -30.74
N ASP A 215 21.56 0.92 -30.10
CA ASP A 215 22.55 1.48 -29.16
C ASP A 215 21.99 1.56 -27.73
N ALA A 216 21.36 0.48 -27.27
CA ALA A 216 20.52 0.49 -26.07
C ALA A 216 21.25 0.88 -24.76
N PHE A 217 22.59 0.78 -24.72
CA PHE A 217 23.43 1.13 -23.57
C PHE A 217 24.14 2.49 -23.71
N GLN A 218 24.00 3.18 -24.83
CA GLN A 218 24.64 4.47 -25.03
C GLN A 218 24.10 5.49 -24.00
N ASN A 219 25.00 6.28 -23.41
CA ASN A 219 24.71 7.25 -22.34
C ASN A 219 24.17 6.65 -21.03
N THR A 220 24.45 5.37 -20.74
CA THR A 220 24.07 4.78 -19.45
C THR A 220 24.82 5.46 -18.30
N THR A 221 24.06 6.02 -17.36
CA THR A 221 24.62 6.61 -16.14
C THR A 221 24.67 5.55 -15.03
N ALA A 222 25.87 5.26 -14.53
CA ALA A 222 26.11 4.27 -13.46
C ALA A 222 26.43 4.91 -12.09
N GLY A 223 26.11 6.20 -11.92
CA GLY A 223 26.33 6.91 -10.66
C GLY A 223 25.42 6.39 -9.54
N ILE A 224 25.93 6.38 -8.30
CA ILE A 224 25.21 5.91 -7.12
C ILE A 224 23.87 6.65 -6.92
N GLY A 225 23.88 7.98 -7.07
CA GLY A 225 22.69 8.82 -6.91
C GLY A 225 21.62 8.61 -7.98
N PRO A 226 21.97 8.74 -9.28
CA PRO A 226 21.02 8.48 -10.37
C PRO A 226 20.40 7.09 -10.30
N VAL A 227 21.20 6.06 -9.99
CA VAL A 227 20.68 4.70 -9.80
C VAL A 227 19.69 4.62 -8.64
N GLY A 228 20.02 5.21 -7.47
CA GLY A 228 19.11 5.27 -6.33
C GLY A 228 17.80 6.01 -6.64
N ALA A 229 17.86 7.12 -7.37
CA ALA A 229 16.68 7.87 -7.81
C ALA A 229 15.83 7.08 -8.82
N ALA A 230 16.46 6.36 -9.75
CA ALA A 230 15.78 5.46 -10.68
C ALA A 230 15.07 4.32 -9.93
N PHE A 231 15.72 3.74 -8.91
CA PHE A 231 15.09 2.74 -8.04
C PHE A 231 13.87 3.30 -7.30
N TYR A 232 13.92 4.52 -6.75
CA TYR A 232 12.75 5.13 -6.11
C TYR A 232 11.56 5.24 -7.06
N GLN A 233 11.79 5.66 -8.31
CA GLN A 233 10.74 5.80 -9.31
C GLN A 233 10.20 4.44 -9.78
N GLY A 234 11.08 3.46 -9.96
CA GLY A 234 10.69 2.09 -10.30
C GLY A 234 9.91 1.43 -9.17
N LEU A 235 10.43 1.47 -7.94
CA LEU A 235 9.81 0.86 -6.76
C LEU A 235 8.47 1.50 -6.39
N TRP A 236 8.29 2.78 -6.69
CA TRP A 236 6.98 3.42 -6.57
C TRP A 236 5.92 2.76 -7.47
N SER A 237 6.30 2.34 -8.68
CA SER A 237 5.39 1.58 -9.56
C SER A 237 5.07 0.17 -9.06
N TYR A 238 5.90 -0.38 -8.18
CA TYR A 238 5.65 -1.66 -7.53
C TYR A 238 4.96 -1.51 -6.17
N ASP A 239 4.65 -0.30 -5.71
CA ASP A 239 4.06 -0.07 -4.38
C ASP A 239 2.76 -0.86 -4.17
N GLY A 240 2.52 -1.31 -2.93
CA GLY A 240 1.34 -2.10 -2.58
C GLY A 240 1.53 -3.62 -2.59
N TRP A 241 2.72 -4.13 -2.92
CA TRP A 241 3.07 -5.55 -2.80
C TRP A 241 2.87 -6.12 -1.38
N ASN A 242 2.98 -5.29 -0.35
CA ASN A 242 2.78 -5.64 1.06
C ASN A 242 1.31 -5.50 1.53
N ASN A 243 0.38 -5.04 0.69
CA ASN A 243 -1.01 -4.80 1.11
C ASN A 243 -1.71 -6.05 1.64
N LEU A 244 -1.37 -7.24 1.11
CA LEU A 244 -1.96 -8.50 1.55
C LEU A 244 -1.62 -8.84 3.02
N ASN A 245 -0.46 -8.38 3.52
CA ASN A 245 -0.04 -8.58 4.92
C ASN A 245 -0.88 -7.77 5.92
N PHE A 246 -1.56 -6.72 5.46
CA PHE A 246 -2.45 -5.93 6.32
C PHE A 246 -3.81 -6.60 6.53
N VAL A 247 -4.15 -7.61 5.72
CA VAL A 247 -5.46 -8.29 5.70
C VAL A 247 -5.33 -9.80 6.00
N THR A 248 -4.24 -10.20 6.66
CA THR A 248 -3.89 -11.61 6.85
C THR A 248 -4.95 -12.41 7.61
N GLU A 249 -5.67 -11.80 8.56
CA GLU A 249 -6.75 -12.49 9.31
C GLU A 249 -7.96 -12.85 8.44
N GLU A 250 -8.19 -12.10 7.36
CA GLU A 250 -9.31 -12.28 6.42
C GLU A 250 -8.96 -13.26 5.29
N LEU A 251 -7.68 -13.61 5.14
CA LEU A 251 -7.18 -14.51 4.11
C LEU A 251 -7.53 -15.97 4.43
N ARG A 252 -8.12 -16.68 3.48
CA ARG A 252 -8.37 -18.12 3.61
C ARG A 252 -7.03 -18.88 3.56
N LYS A 253 -6.71 -19.68 4.58
CA LYS A 253 -5.46 -20.48 4.67
C LYS A 253 -4.19 -19.63 4.41
N PRO A 254 -3.87 -18.67 5.29
CA PRO A 254 -2.80 -17.69 5.04
C PRO A 254 -1.43 -18.36 4.85
N GLU A 255 -1.16 -19.47 5.55
CA GLU A 255 0.11 -20.23 5.46
C GLU A 255 0.48 -20.66 4.04
N VAL A 256 -0.52 -20.90 3.19
CA VAL A 256 -0.33 -21.40 1.83
C VAL A 256 -0.68 -20.32 0.80
N ASN A 257 -1.77 -19.59 1.03
CA ASN A 257 -2.27 -18.63 0.04
C ASN A 257 -1.51 -17.31 0.06
N LEU A 258 -0.93 -16.88 1.19
CA LEU A 258 -0.11 -15.67 1.27
C LEU A 258 1.15 -15.80 0.37
N PRO A 259 2.02 -16.81 0.56
CA PRO A 259 3.20 -16.96 -0.30
C PRO A 259 2.83 -17.24 -1.76
N LYS A 260 1.80 -18.07 -2.02
CA LYS A 260 1.36 -18.36 -3.39
C LYS A 260 0.85 -17.12 -4.11
N ALA A 261 0.06 -16.28 -3.45
CA ALA A 261 -0.44 -15.05 -4.08
C ALA A 261 0.71 -14.12 -4.48
N MET A 262 1.72 -13.96 -3.61
CA MET A 262 2.90 -13.14 -3.90
C MET A 262 3.76 -13.71 -5.03
N MET A 263 4.01 -15.02 -5.05
CA MET A 263 4.80 -15.69 -6.09
C MET A 263 4.11 -15.67 -7.46
N ILE A 264 2.79 -15.51 -7.52
CA ILE A 264 2.05 -15.41 -8.79
C ILE A 264 1.96 -13.93 -9.22
N ALA A 265 1.52 -13.05 -8.32
CA ALA A 265 1.22 -11.67 -8.66
C ALA A 265 2.46 -10.85 -9.02
N ILE A 266 3.55 -10.94 -8.24
CA ILE A 266 4.72 -10.08 -8.43
C ILE A 266 5.47 -10.39 -9.74
N PRO A 267 5.76 -11.66 -10.09
CA PRO A 267 6.38 -11.96 -11.38
C PRO A 267 5.49 -11.60 -12.57
N LEU A 268 4.17 -11.79 -12.44
CA LEU A 268 3.20 -11.39 -13.47
C LEU A 268 3.28 -9.88 -13.74
N VAL A 269 3.21 -9.06 -12.68
CA VAL A 269 3.33 -7.59 -12.79
C VAL A 269 4.69 -7.18 -13.34
N THR A 270 5.77 -7.79 -12.86
CA THR A 270 7.14 -7.52 -13.34
C THR A 270 7.29 -7.78 -14.83
N CYS A 271 6.80 -8.93 -15.30
CA CYS A 271 6.82 -9.29 -16.71
C CYS A 271 6.02 -8.29 -17.55
N LEU A 272 4.81 -7.94 -17.11
CA LEU A 272 3.98 -6.94 -17.80
C LEU A 272 4.66 -5.57 -17.85
N TYR A 273 5.27 -5.12 -16.77
CA TYR A 273 5.98 -3.84 -16.72
C TYR A 273 7.16 -3.81 -17.67
N LEU A 274 7.95 -4.89 -17.76
CA LEU A 274 9.04 -4.99 -18.72
C LEU A 274 8.54 -4.94 -20.16
N LEU A 275 7.50 -5.72 -20.48
CA LEU A 275 6.91 -5.74 -21.82
C LEU A 275 6.30 -4.40 -22.22
N VAL A 276 5.67 -3.68 -21.28
CA VAL A 276 5.12 -2.33 -21.50
C VAL A 276 6.25 -1.33 -21.77
N ASN A 277 7.34 -1.36 -20.99
CA ASN A 277 8.48 -0.49 -21.24
C ASN A 277 9.14 -0.80 -22.60
N MET A 278 9.27 -2.07 -22.97
CA MET A 278 9.73 -2.46 -24.31
C MET A 278 8.81 -1.92 -25.40
N SER A 279 7.49 -1.95 -25.20
CA SER A 279 6.52 -1.36 -26.13
C SER A 279 6.68 0.16 -26.26
N TYR A 280 6.93 0.87 -25.16
CA TYR A 280 7.20 2.31 -25.21
C TYR A 280 8.46 2.63 -26.00
N PHE A 281 9.55 1.90 -25.80
CA PHE A 281 10.79 2.11 -26.56
C PHE A 281 10.67 1.70 -28.03
N ALA A 282 9.78 0.77 -28.38
CA ALA A 282 9.50 0.41 -29.78
C ALA A 282 8.74 1.52 -30.53
N ALA A 283 7.85 2.26 -29.84
CA ALA A 283 7.03 3.30 -30.46
C ALA A 283 7.64 4.71 -30.37
N LEU A 284 8.40 4.99 -29.32
CA LEU A 284 8.93 6.32 -28.98
C LEU A 284 10.46 6.27 -28.90
N THR A 285 11.09 7.33 -29.39
CA THR A 285 12.52 7.56 -29.15
C THR A 285 12.75 8.00 -27.70
N PRO A 286 13.95 7.82 -27.13
CA PRO A 286 14.25 8.25 -25.77
C PRO A 286 13.98 9.75 -25.54
N ALA A 287 14.27 10.60 -26.51
CA ALA A 287 14.03 12.04 -26.42
C ALA A 287 12.53 12.41 -26.43
N GLU A 288 11.73 11.73 -27.25
CA GLU A 288 10.27 11.89 -27.25
C GLU A 288 9.65 11.41 -25.94
N LEU A 289 10.17 10.32 -25.37
CA LEU A 289 9.67 9.80 -24.10
C LEU A 289 9.92 10.80 -22.97
N LEU A 290 11.11 11.41 -22.91
CA LEU A 290 11.48 12.43 -21.91
C LEU A 290 10.73 13.77 -22.05
N SER A 291 10.13 14.06 -23.21
CA SER A 291 9.39 15.31 -23.44
C SER A 291 7.87 15.14 -23.31
N SER A 292 7.40 13.91 -23.14
CA SER A 292 5.98 13.58 -23.30
C SER A 292 5.09 13.90 -22.10
N GLY A 293 5.60 13.94 -20.86
CA GLY A 293 4.85 14.17 -19.61
C GLY A 293 3.80 13.10 -19.27
N ALA A 294 3.25 12.42 -20.28
CA ALA A 294 2.29 11.32 -20.21
C ALA A 294 2.62 10.26 -21.28
N VAL A 295 3.57 9.39 -20.95
CA VAL A 295 4.16 8.39 -21.87
C VAL A 295 3.10 7.53 -22.55
N ALA A 296 2.08 7.08 -21.81
CA ALA A 296 1.03 6.23 -22.32
C ALA A 296 0.16 6.89 -23.40
N ILE A 297 -0.12 8.19 -23.24
CA ILE A 297 -0.92 8.96 -24.20
C ILE A 297 -0.12 9.17 -25.49
N SER A 298 1.17 9.51 -25.36
CA SER A 298 2.07 9.67 -26.52
C SER A 298 2.27 8.37 -27.30
N TRP A 299 2.38 7.24 -26.60
CA TRP A 299 2.35 5.93 -27.23
C TRP A 299 1.02 5.69 -27.96
N GLY A 300 -0.11 5.98 -27.30
CA GLY A 300 -1.44 5.86 -27.90
C GLY A 300 -1.58 6.68 -29.18
N ASN A 301 -1.04 7.90 -29.21
CA ASN A 301 -1.14 8.80 -30.37
C ASN A 301 -0.44 8.20 -31.59
N LYS A 302 0.72 7.57 -31.40
CA LYS A 302 1.48 6.95 -32.49
C LYS A 302 0.90 5.60 -32.94
N VAL A 303 0.40 4.79 -32.02
CA VAL A 303 0.00 3.40 -32.31
C VAL A 303 -1.49 3.26 -32.61
N LEU A 304 -2.33 3.90 -31.81
CA LEU A 304 -3.80 3.76 -31.88
C LEU A 304 -4.48 4.93 -32.61
N GLY A 305 -3.78 6.04 -32.83
CA GLY A 305 -4.28 7.22 -33.52
C GLY A 305 -5.57 7.75 -32.89
N SER A 306 -6.71 7.60 -33.57
CA SER A 306 -8.01 8.10 -33.10
C SER A 306 -8.50 7.45 -31.80
N TRP A 307 -7.97 6.29 -31.41
CA TRP A 307 -8.42 5.53 -30.23
C TRP A 307 -7.65 5.86 -28.93
N VAL A 308 -6.87 6.95 -28.90
CA VAL A 308 -6.09 7.40 -27.72
C VAL A 308 -6.94 7.60 -26.46
N TRP A 309 -8.18 8.04 -26.62
CA TRP A 309 -9.10 8.25 -25.50
C TRP A 309 -9.33 6.98 -24.67
N VAL A 310 -9.22 5.80 -25.28
CA VAL A 310 -9.31 4.50 -24.59
C VAL A 310 -8.16 4.35 -23.59
N ILE A 311 -6.94 4.76 -23.96
CA ILE A 311 -5.77 4.69 -23.07
C ILE A 311 -5.95 5.65 -21.90
N SER A 312 -6.32 6.90 -22.14
CA SER A 312 -6.53 7.88 -21.07
C SER A 312 -7.63 7.43 -20.09
N LEU A 313 -8.78 6.96 -20.60
CA LEU A 313 -9.85 6.40 -19.76
C LEU A 313 -9.35 5.20 -18.94
N SER A 314 -8.59 4.32 -19.58
CA SER A 314 -8.06 3.12 -18.93
C SER A 314 -7.04 3.42 -17.84
N VAL A 315 -6.17 4.42 -18.04
CA VAL A 315 -5.22 4.88 -17.03
C VAL A 315 -5.95 5.53 -15.85
N ALA A 316 -7.00 6.30 -16.12
CA ALA A 316 -7.85 6.85 -15.06
C ALA A 316 -8.50 5.72 -14.24
N LEU A 317 -9.17 4.76 -14.89
CA LEU A 317 -9.75 3.59 -14.21
C LEU A 317 -8.69 2.77 -13.47
N SER A 318 -7.46 2.69 -14.00
CA SER A 318 -6.32 2.07 -13.34
C SER A 318 -6.00 2.75 -12.01
N SER A 319 -5.83 4.07 -12.06
CA SER A 319 -5.52 4.90 -10.91
C SER A 319 -6.61 4.81 -9.84
N PHE A 320 -7.88 4.83 -10.25
CA PHE A 320 -9.02 4.66 -9.35
C PHE A 320 -9.00 3.31 -8.62
N GLY A 321 -8.77 2.20 -9.34
CA GLY A 321 -8.69 0.87 -8.74
C GLY A 321 -7.52 0.71 -7.76
N SER A 322 -6.37 1.36 -8.04
CA SER A 322 -5.21 1.34 -7.15
C SER A 322 -5.47 2.17 -5.89
N ALA A 323 -6.06 3.37 -6.04
CA ALA A 323 -6.47 4.21 -4.92
C ALA A 323 -7.41 3.47 -3.97
N ASN A 324 -8.40 2.73 -4.50
CA ASN A 324 -9.30 1.91 -3.70
C ASN A 324 -8.58 0.83 -2.87
N GLY A 325 -7.57 0.16 -3.45
CA GLY A 325 -6.82 -0.85 -2.72
C GLY A 325 -5.89 -0.27 -1.65
N THR A 326 -5.30 0.91 -1.90
CA THR A 326 -4.54 1.67 -0.87
C THR A 326 -5.43 2.17 0.25
N PHE A 327 -6.67 2.56 -0.08
CA PHE A 327 -7.69 2.96 0.89
C PHE A 327 -8.01 1.82 1.86
N PHE A 328 -8.24 0.63 1.29
CA PHE A 328 -8.58 -0.59 2.01
C PHE A 328 -7.51 -1.04 3.00
N SER A 329 -6.22 -0.91 2.67
CA SER A 329 -5.12 -1.23 3.59
C SER A 329 -4.84 -0.12 4.60
N GLY A 330 -4.93 1.15 4.18
CA GLY A 330 -4.70 2.31 5.03
C GLY A 330 -5.64 2.39 6.24
N GLY A 331 -6.94 2.15 6.03
CA GLY A 331 -7.93 2.12 7.11
C GLY A 331 -7.65 1.06 8.19
N ARG A 332 -7.15 -0.12 7.78
CA ARG A 332 -6.82 -1.20 8.71
C ARG A 332 -5.62 -0.89 9.60
N VAL A 333 -4.58 -0.26 9.06
CA VAL A 333 -3.44 0.16 9.89
C VAL A 333 -3.89 1.11 10.98
N CYS A 334 -4.73 2.09 10.62
CA CYS A 334 -5.29 3.05 11.56
C CYS A 334 -6.15 2.38 12.64
N TYR A 335 -7.06 1.51 12.22
CA TYR A 335 -7.92 0.72 13.11
C TYR A 335 -7.12 -0.15 14.09
N ILE A 336 -6.08 -0.85 13.64
CA ILE A 336 -5.29 -1.77 14.46
C ILE A 336 -4.34 -1.02 15.39
N ALA A 337 -3.75 0.09 14.94
CA ALA A 337 -2.95 0.95 15.80
C ALA A 337 -3.79 1.54 16.94
N SER A 338 -5.03 1.94 16.65
CA SER A 338 -5.97 2.40 17.68
C SER A 338 -6.36 1.28 18.64
N ARG A 339 -6.61 0.07 18.13
CA ARG A 339 -6.95 -1.11 18.96
C ARG A 339 -5.85 -1.51 19.96
N GLU A 340 -4.59 -1.23 19.64
CA GLU A 340 -3.45 -1.45 20.55
C GLU A 340 -3.14 -0.23 21.45
N GLY A 341 -4.00 0.79 21.47
CA GLY A 341 -3.87 1.97 22.33
C GLY A 341 -2.83 2.99 21.86
N HIS A 342 -2.36 2.88 20.61
CA HIS A 342 -1.39 3.81 20.02
C HIS A 342 -2.07 4.97 19.26
N MET A 343 -3.38 4.92 19.06
CA MET A 343 -4.18 5.98 18.44
C MET A 343 -5.50 6.14 19.20
N PRO A 344 -6.23 7.27 19.06
CA PRO A 344 -7.50 7.50 19.75
C PRO A 344 -8.51 6.38 19.53
N ASP A 345 -9.21 5.94 20.59
CA ASP A 345 -10.07 4.75 20.58
C ASP A 345 -11.20 4.79 19.54
N ILE A 346 -11.70 5.97 19.19
CA ILE A 346 -12.73 6.18 18.16
C ILE A 346 -12.36 5.57 16.80
N LEU A 347 -11.06 5.56 16.47
CA LEU A 347 -10.57 5.04 15.20
C LEU A 347 -10.60 3.50 15.13
N SER A 348 -10.69 2.82 16.27
CA SER A 348 -10.87 1.37 16.36
C SER A 348 -12.34 0.92 16.38
N MET A 349 -13.29 1.84 16.22
CA MET A 349 -14.72 1.50 16.21
C MET A 349 -15.19 1.12 14.80
N ALA A 350 -16.17 0.22 14.73
CA ALA A 350 -16.79 -0.22 13.49
C ALA A 350 -18.27 0.22 13.42
N HIS A 351 -18.75 0.50 12.21
CA HIS A 351 -20.15 0.87 11.96
C HIS A 351 -21.09 -0.30 12.26
N VAL A 352 -22.18 -0.06 13.01
CA VAL A 352 -23.05 -1.12 13.51
C VAL A 352 -23.76 -1.90 12.38
N ARG A 353 -24.19 -1.19 11.32
CA ARG A 353 -24.95 -1.81 10.21
C ARG A 353 -24.07 -2.35 9.09
N CYS A 354 -22.98 -1.65 8.81
CA CYS A 354 -22.12 -1.91 7.64
C CYS A 354 -20.89 -2.75 8.00
N LEU A 355 -20.57 -2.87 9.30
CA LEU A 355 -19.40 -3.59 9.83
C LEU A 355 -18.07 -3.09 9.24
N THR A 356 -18.01 -1.81 8.91
CA THR A 356 -16.84 -1.15 8.29
C THR A 356 -16.14 -0.23 9.30
N PRO A 357 -14.80 -0.06 9.22
CA PRO A 357 -14.05 0.84 10.10
C PRO A 357 -14.21 2.30 9.65
N SER A 358 -15.44 2.82 9.61
CA SER A 358 -15.76 4.14 9.05
C SER A 358 -14.99 5.31 9.66
N PRO A 359 -14.73 5.41 10.99
CA PRO A 359 -14.01 6.56 11.53
C PRO A 359 -12.55 6.60 11.07
N ALA A 360 -11.89 5.45 10.98
CA ALA A 360 -10.52 5.34 10.48
C ALA A 360 -10.43 5.78 9.01
N LEU A 361 -11.39 5.35 8.19
CA LEU A 361 -11.46 5.70 6.77
C LEU A 361 -11.72 7.21 6.59
N ILE A 362 -12.66 7.79 7.33
CA ILE A 362 -12.96 9.22 7.27
C ILE A 362 -11.74 10.04 7.71
N PHE A 363 -11.02 9.61 8.74
CA PHE A 363 -9.83 10.29 9.24
C PHE A 363 -8.70 10.32 8.20
N THR A 364 -8.37 9.17 7.59
CA THR A 364 -7.33 9.11 6.56
C THR A 364 -7.72 9.89 5.31
N SER A 365 -8.99 9.88 4.91
CA SER A 365 -9.52 10.70 3.81
C SER A 365 -9.43 12.19 4.10
N ALA A 366 -9.76 12.63 5.31
CA ALA A 366 -9.70 14.04 5.68
C ALA A 366 -8.27 14.58 5.57
N ILE A 367 -7.28 13.81 6.04
CA ILE A 367 -5.86 14.18 5.89
C ILE A 367 -5.46 14.18 4.41
N ALA A 368 -5.89 13.20 3.62
CA ALA A 368 -5.57 13.13 2.20
C ALA A 368 -6.15 14.34 1.43
N LEU A 369 -7.37 14.78 1.75
CA LEU A 369 -7.98 15.99 1.19
C LEU A 369 -7.19 17.25 1.54
N ILE A 370 -6.72 17.36 2.79
CA ILE A 370 -5.85 18.47 3.21
C ILE A 370 -4.54 18.47 2.42
N MET A 371 -3.98 17.29 2.11
CA MET A 371 -2.73 17.18 1.34
C MET A 371 -2.87 17.51 -0.15
N ILE A 372 -4.08 17.53 -0.72
CA ILE A 372 -4.30 17.94 -2.12
C ILE A 372 -4.19 19.47 -2.30
N ILE A 373 -4.48 20.25 -1.25
CA ILE A 373 -4.49 21.71 -1.32
C ILE A 373 -3.10 22.26 -1.70
N PRO A 374 -1.99 21.84 -1.06
CA PRO A 374 -0.66 22.38 -1.32
C PRO A 374 -0.01 21.66 -2.52
N GLY A 375 -0.01 22.30 -3.70
CA GLY A 375 0.46 21.69 -4.95
C GLY A 375 1.93 21.27 -4.95
N ASN A 376 2.82 22.12 -4.43
CA ASN A 376 4.26 21.86 -4.44
C ASN A 376 4.73 20.86 -3.38
N PHE A 377 3.90 20.57 -2.36
CA PHE A 377 4.29 19.67 -1.28
C PHE A 377 4.04 18.21 -1.61
N ILE A 378 3.28 17.90 -2.67
CA ILE A 378 3.03 16.51 -3.08
C ILE A 378 4.35 15.81 -3.44
N THR A 379 5.24 16.45 -4.19
CA THR A 379 6.59 15.91 -4.47
C THR A 379 7.40 15.72 -3.20
N PHE A 380 7.28 16.63 -2.23
CA PHE A 380 7.91 16.48 -0.92
C PHE A 380 7.36 15.28 -0.14
N PHE A 381 6.03 15.11 -0.11
CA PHE A 381 5.38 14.01 0.59
C PHE A 381 5.59 12.65 -0.08
N PHE A 382 5.68 12.60 -1.41
CA PHE A 382 6.09 11.40 -2.14
C PHE A 382 7.51 10.99 -1.78
N PHE A 383 8.43 11.96 -1.81
CA PHE A 383 9.81 11.73 -1.41
C PHE A 383 9.90 11.24 0.05
N PHE A 384 9.19 11.92 0.96
CA PHE A 384 9.06 11.53 2.35
C PHE A 384 8.52 10.09 2.47
N GLY A 385 7.47 9.77 1.71
CA GLY A 385 6.84 8.45 1.68
C GLY A 385 7.80 7.35 1.27
N SER A 386 8.54 7.53 0.17
CA SER A 386 9.52 6.54 -0.29
C SER A 386 10.65 6.34 0.71
N PHE A 387 11.21 7.42 1.25
CA PHE A 387 12.28 7.34 2.25
C PHE A 387 11.82 6.61 3.51
N THR A 388 10.67 6.99 4.07
CA THR A 388 10.13 6.39 5.28
C THR A 388 9.67 4.95 5.07
N ALA A 389 9.08 4.63 3.92
CA ALA A 389 8.69 3.27 3.56
C ALA A 389 9.90 2.34 3.58
N TRP A 390 11.01 2.69 2.91
CA TRP A 390 12.21 1.85 2.89
C TRP A 390 12.91 1.73 4.24
N LEU A 391 12.89 2.78 5.06
CA LEU A 391 13.37 2.73 6.45
C LEU A 391 12.57 1.70 7.27
N PHE A 392 11.24 1.74 7.18
CA PHE A 392 10.38 0.82 7.92
C PHE A 392 10.38 -0.59 7.31
N TYR A 393 10.50 -0.74 6.00
CA TYR A 393 10.69 -2.04 5.35
C TYR A 393 11.99 -2.69 5.82
N GLY A 394 13.08 -1.93 5.90
CA GLY A 394 14.34 -2.39 6.49
C GLY A 394 14.17 -2.81 7.96
N THR A 395 13.42 -2.05 8.75
CA THR A 395 13.11 -2.38 10.15
C THR A 395 12.32 -3.69 10.28
N THR A 396 11.27 -3.87 9.48
CA THR A 396 10.46 -5.10 9.44
C THR A 396 11.33 -6.32 9.07
N ILE A 397 12.18 -6.19 8.04
CA ILE A 397 13.08 -7.26 7.59
C ILE A 397 14.17 -7.56 8.62
N ALA A 398 14.72 -6.55 9.29
CA ALA A 398 15.62 -6.74 10.43
C ALA A 398 14.92 -7.51 11.57
N GLY A 399 13.63 -7.26 11.78
CA GLY A 399 12.80 -8.04 12.71
C GLY A 399 12.69 -9.52 12.32
N LEU A 400 12.55 -9.84 11.04
CA LEU A 400 12.58 -11.23 10.56
C LEU A 400 13.94 -11.89 10.84
N LEU A 401 15.04 -11.21 10.52
CA LEU A 401 16.40 -11.72 10.79
C LEU A 401 16.63 -11.95 12.28
N TYR A 402 16.18 -11.03 13.12
CA TYR A 402 16.19 -11.17 14.57
C TYR A 402 15.42 -12.42 15.04
N LEU A 403 14.22 -12.66 14.49
CA LEU A 403 13.45 -13.87 14.77
C LEU A 403 14.14 -15.15 14.27
N LYS A 404 14.84 -15.10 13.12
CA LYS A 404 15.62 -16.24 12.61
C LYS A 404 16.75 -16.64 13.55
N ILE A 405 17.45 -15.66 14.13
CA ILE A 405 18.62 -15.90 14.97
C ILE A 405 18.22 -16.24 16.40
N LYS A 406 17.31 -15.46 17.00
CA LYS A 406 17.02 -15.55 18.45
C LYS A 406 15.89 -16.52 18.79
N LYS A 407 14.97 -16.79 17.86
CA LYS A 407 13.83 -17.70 18.06
C LYS A 407 13.73 -18.74 16.93
N PRO A 408 14.73 -19.64 16.81
CA PRO A 408 14.74 -20.65 15.76
C PRO A 408 13.61 -21.70 15.93
N GLU A 409 13.16 -21.93 17.16
CA GLU A 409 12.19 -22.97 17.53
C GLU A 409 10.73 -22.65 17.17
N LEU A 410 10.43 -21.41 16.75
CA LEU A 410 9.07 -21.04 16.35
C LEU A 410 8.61 -21.89 15.16
N PRO A 411 7.37 -22.41 15.15
CA PRO A 411 6.84 -23.15 14.01
C PRO A 411 6.70 -22.20 12.81
N ARG A 412 7.39 -22.53 11.71
CA ARG A 412 7.38 -21.74 10.47
C ARG A 412 6.74 -22.55 9.35
N PRO A 413 5.47 -22.28 9.00
CA PRO A 413 4.80 -22.95 7.89
C PRO A 413 5.49 -22.65 6.54
N TYR A 414 6.05 -21.46 6.39
CA TYR A 414 6.81 -21.02 5.23
C TYR A 414 8.17 -20.47 5.67
N LYS A 415 9.24 -20.81 4.94
CA LYS A 415 10.62 -20.41 5.28
C LYS A 415 11.36 -19.94 4.05
N VAL A 416 11.87 -18.71 4.09
CA VAL A 416 12.81 -18.20 3.09
C VAL A 416 14.27 -18.45 3.48
N PRO A 417 15.17 -18.70 2.52
CA PRO A 417 16.61 -18.68 2.75
C PRO A 417 17.05 -17.36 3.38
N ILE A 418 17.99 -17.41 4.34
CA ILE A 418 18.45 -16.24 5.11
C ILE A 418 19.09 -15.17 4.21
N ILE A 419 19.68 -15.60 3.08
CA ILE A 419 20.31 -14.72 2.09
C ILE A 419 19.30 -13.70 1.53
N ILE A 420 18.03 -14.10 1.33
CA ILE A 420 17.01 -13.24 0.72
C ILE A 420 16.71 -12.00 1.60
N PRO A 421 16.33 -12.15 2.90
CA PRO A 421 16.18 -10.99 3.80
C PRO A 421 17.45 -10.14 3.93
N ILE A 422 18.66 -10.72 3.87
CA ILE A 422 19.91 -9.97 3.94
C ILE A 422 20.07 -9.06 2.72
N ILE A 423 19.81 -9.56 1.51
CA ILE A 423 19.85 -8.76 0.27
C ILE A 423 18.87 -7.60 0.36
N VAL A 424 17.63 -7.85 0.83
CA VAL A 424 16.62 -6.79 0.99
C VAL A 424 17.04 -5.77 2.03
N LEU A 425 17.66 -6.20 3.15
CA LEU A 425 18.15 -5.30 4.17
C LEU A 425 19.27 -4.40 3.61
N ILE A 426 20.25 -4.97 2.90
CA ILE A 426 21.33 -4.20 2.26
C ILE A 426 20.74 -3.19 1.27
N ALA A 427 19.80 -3.61 0.42
CA ALA A 427 19.12 -2.73 -0.51
C ALA A 427 18.35 -1.61 0.21
N SER A 428 17.68 -1.91 1.33
CA SER A 428 16.97 -0.89 2.11
C SER A 428 17.91 0.16 2.71
N VAL A 429 19.08 -0.28 3.21
CA VAL A 429 20.11 0.63 3.74
C VAL A 429 20.69 1.50 2.62
N TYR A 430 20.98 0.90 1.47
CA TYR A 430 21.44 1.63 0.29
C TYR A 430 20.42 2.69 -0.16
N LEU A 431 19.14 2.32 -0.26
CA LEU A 431 18.06 3.21 -0.69
C LEU A 431 17.77 4.33 0.31
N VAL A 432 18.10 4.16 1.59
CA VAL A 432 17.98 5.23 2.60
C VAL A 432 19.22 6.14 2.57
N LEU A 433 20.43 5.58 2.43
CA LEU A 433 21.68 6.34 2.54
C LEU A 433 22.09 7.03 1.24
N ALA A 434 21.95 6.39 0.08
CA ALA A 434 22.43 6.95 -1.19
C ALA A 434 21.82 8.34 -1.48
N PRO A 435 20.50 8.57 -1.35
CA PRO A 435 19.92 9.89 -1.58
C PRO A 435 20.41 10.96 -0.59
N VAL A 436 20.71 10.57 0.66
CA VAL A 436 21.21 11.49 1.69
C VAL A 436 22.63 11.95 1.37
N ILE A 437 23.45 11.05 0.84
CA ILE A 437 24.85 11.31 0.49
C ILE A 437 24.96 12.10 -0.81
N ASP A 438 24.20 11.71 -1.85
CA ASP A 438 24.35 12.29 -3.19
C ASP A 438 23.69 13.67 -3.32
N GLN A 439 22.56 13.90 -2.66
CA GLN A 439 21.88 15.20 -2.67
C GLN A 439 21.40 15.59 -1.27
N PRO A 440 22.29 16.05 -0.38
CA PRO A 440 21.91 16.45 0.98
C PRO A 440 20.96 17.66 0.94
N GLN A 441 19.65 17.38 0.94
CA GLN A 441 18.60 18.39 0.98
C GLN A 441 18.05 18.53 2.40
N MET A 442 17.61 19.74 2.76
CA MET A 442 16.93 20.01 4.04
C MET A 442 15.68 19.12 4.26
N LYS A 443 15.14 18.54 3.19
CA LYS A 443 14.00 17.62 3.23
C LYS A 443 14.25 16.39 4.11
N PHE A 444 15.46 15.82 4.11
CA PHE A 444 15.79 14.66 4.95
C PHE A 444 15.73 15.00 6.44
N LEU A 445 16.22 16.20 6.80
CA LEU A 445 16.16 16.68 8.17
C LEU A 445 14.70 16.81 8.62
N TYR A 446 13.82 17.38 7.79
CA TYR A 446 12.39 17.46 8.12
C TYR A 446 11.74 16.09 8.30
N VAL A 447 12.12 15.09 7.50
CA VAL A 447 11.62 13.72 7.63
C VAL A 447 12.01 13.13 8.98
N ILE A 448 13.30 13.20 9.33
CA ILE A 448 13.82 12.65 10.59
C ILE A 448 13.21 13.39 11.78
N LEU A 449 13.15 14.72 11.73
CA LEU A 449 12.51 15.53 12.78
C LEU A 449 11.04 15.17 12.95
N PHE A 450 10.31 14.90 11.87
CA PHE A 450 8.91 14.47 11.95
C PHE A 450 8.78 13.10 12.62
N ILE A 451 9.62 12.12 12.25
CA ILE A 451 9.62 10.80 12.91
C ILE A 451 9.92 10.98 14.41
N LEU A 452 10.95 11.77 14.76
CA LEU A 452 11.32 12.03 16.15
C LEU A 452 10.25 12.82 16.91
N SER A 453 9.47 13.67 16.25
CA SER A 453 8.32 14.35 16.86
C SER A 453 7.28 13.36 17.39
N GLY A 454 7.18 12.16 16.79
CA GLY A 454 6.36 11.07 17.30
C GLY A 454 6.76 10.64 18.72
N ILE A 455 8.04 10.76 19.10
CA ILE A 455 8.50 10.43 20.46
C ILE A 455 7.88 11.40 21.48
N ILE A 456 7.79 12.69 21.13
CA ILE A 456 7.19 13.73 21.97
C ILE A 456 5.70 13.45 22.20
N VAL A 457 5.02 12.92 21.18
CA VAL A 457 3.60 12.52 21.27
C VAL A 457 3.42 11.21 22.04
N TYR A 458 4.35 10.25 21.87
CA TYR A 458 4.28 8.92 22.47
C TYR A 458 4.32 8.95 24.00
N PHE A 459 5.25 9.71 24.61
CA PHE A 459 5.40 9.69 26.06
C PHE A 459 4.14 10.16 26.82
N PRO A 460 3.55 11.34 26.53
CA PRO A 460 2.35 11.81 27.21
C PRO A 460 1.11 10.93 26.98
N LEU A 461 0.86 10.54 25.73
CA LEU A 461 -0.40 9.91 25.33
C LEU A 461 -0.39 8.39 25.51
N VAL A 462 0.70 7.72 25.19
CA VAL A 462 0.79 6.24 25.20
C VAL A 462 1.47 5.73 26.47
N HIS A 463 2.62 6.30 26.83
CA HIS A 463 3.38 5.81 28.00
C HIS A 463 2.75 6.26 29.32
N TYR A 464 2.44 7.55 29.47
CA TYR A 464 1.81 8.11 30.66
C TYR A 464 0.28 8.02 30.67
N LYS A 465 -0.35 7.55 29.58
CA LYS A 465 -1.81 7.40 29.40
C LYS A 465 -2.61 8.64 29.84
N ARG A 466 -2.06 9.84 29.63
CA ARG A 466 -2.77 11.09 29.93
C ARG A 466 -3.71 11.40 28.77
N HIS A 467 -4.90 10.80 28.81
CA HIS A 467 -5.97 11.15 27.88
C HIS A 467 -6.65 12.45 28.33
N PRO A 468 -6.63 13.52 27.52
CA PRO A 468 -7.35 14.75 27.87
C PRO A 468 -8.85 14.47 27.95
N GLN A 469 -9.52 14.95 29.01
CA GLN A 469 -10.95 14.69 29.25
C GLN A 469 -11.87 15.15 28.10
N PHE A 470 -11.43 16.16 27.32
CA PHE A 470 -12.13 16.60 26.12
C PHE A 470 -12.22 15.50 25.05
N LEU A 471 -11.18 14.68 24.91
CA LEU A 471 -11.15 13.60 23.91
C LEU A 471 -12.26 12.59 24.16
N GLN A 472 -12.56 12.28 25.42
CA GLN A 472 -13.66 11.37 25.78
C GLN A 472 -15.03 11.92 25.38
N ARG A 473 -15.26 13.23 25.57
CA ARG A 473 -16.49 13.91 25.11
C ARG A 473 -16.62 13.89 23.59
N VAL A 474 -15.53 14.16 22.87
CA VAL A 474 -15.50 14.10 21.40
C VAL A 474 -15.76 12.67 20.92
N THR A 475 -15.10 11.67 21.51
CA THR A 475 -15.31 10.26 21.19
C THR A 475 -16.78 9.87 21.35
N LEU A 476 -17.43 10.24 22.46
CA LEU A 476 -18.84 9.92 22.70
C LEU A 476 -19.78 10.60 21.69
N HIS A 477 -19.51 11.86 21.35
CA HIS A 477 -20.30 12.59 20.36
C HIS A 477 -20.15 11.99 18.95
N LEU A 478 -18.91 11.70 18.53
CA LEU A 478 -18.62 11.05 17.25
C LEU A 478 -19.18 9.63 17.19
N GLN A 479 -19.18 8.91 18.31
CA GLN A 479 -19.74 7.56 18.40
C GLN A 479 -21.24 7.55 18.08
N LEU A 480 -21.99 8.51 18.63
CA LEU A 480 -23.42 8.68 18.36
C LEU A 480 -23.66 9.19 16.93
N LEU A 481 -22.87 10.17 16.47
CA LEU A 481 -23.00 10.75 15.13
C LEU A 481 -22.77 9.73 14.01
N LEU A 482 -21.78 8.85 14.18
CA LEU A 482 -21.38 7.89 13.17
C LEU A 482 -22.03 6.50 13.35
N GLU A 483 -22.91 6.30 14.36
CA GLU A 483 -23.47 4.98 14.71
C GLU A 483 -22.40 3.87 14.80
N VAL A 484 -21.28 4.14 15.48
CA VAL A 484 -20.15 3.19 15.60
C VAL A 484 -20.07 2.56 16.99
N ALA A 485 -19.55 1.33 17.05
CA ALA A 485 -19.38 0.58 18.29
C ALA A 485 -17.95 0.00 18.42
N PRO A 486 -17.44 -0.16 19.66
CA PRO A 486 -16.17 -0.83 19.90
C PRO A 486 -16.23 -2.30 19.44
N THR A 487 -15.17 -2.78 18.82
CA THR A 487 -15.06 -4.18 18.41
C THR A 487 -14.52 -5.05 19.54
N ALA A 488 -15.12 -6.22 19.76
CA ALA A 488 -14.63 -7.17 20.75
C ALA A 488 -13.21 -7.66 20.38
N LYS A 489 -12.25 -7.50 21.30
CA LYS A 489 -10.90 -8.07 21.15
C LYS A 489 -11.02 -9.58 21.41
N ASN A 490 -10.69 -10.41 20.42
CA ASN A 490 -10.46 -11.84 20.69
C ASN A 490 -9.19 -11.94 21.54
N THR A 491 -9.33 -11.90 22.86
CA THR A 491 -8.30 -12.33 23.79
C THR A 491 -8.26 -13.85 23.73
N ASN A 492 -7.47 -14.40 22.80
CA ASN A 492 -7.02 -15.78 22.86
C ASN A 492 -5.70 -15.86 23.60
#